data_AF-A0A950A4F8-F1
#
_entry.id   AF-A0A950A4F8-F1
#
_cell.length_a   1.000
_cell.length_b   1.000
_cell.length_c   1.000
_cell.angle_alpha   90.00
_cell.angle_beta   90.00
_cell.angle_gamma   90.00
#
_symmetry.space_group_name_H-M   'P 1'
#
loop_
_entity.id
_entity.type
_entity.pdbx_description
1 polymer ?
#
loop_
_entity_poly.entity_id
_entity_poly.type
_entity_poly.pdbx_seq_one_letter_code
_entity_poly.pdbx_strand_id
1 'polypeptide(L)'
;MNGSTRRTFIKRAGLAAASLAAPGVLEACGSTTPQVSSATASSSKAPVGPGGLALARPDRPVTLPIYADNKPIASGLPPEKGPLQFYNWDAYINTDVVKAFEKKYGVKVQISTFTTIDEAVAKISSGAVQFDVFVPELV
;
A
#
# COMPACT_ATOMS: atom_id res chain seq x y z
N MET A 1 -32.95 -46.97 12.33
CA MET A 1 -32.28 -45.65 12.17
C MET A 1 -30.89 -45.78 12.79
N ASN A 2 -29.91 -46.24 12.01
CA ASN A 2 -28.59 -46.57 12.56
C ASN A 2 -27.61 -45.43 12.29
N GLY A 3 -27.17 -44.78 13.36
CA GLY A 3 -26.37 -43.57 13.36
C GLY A 3 -24.97 -43.77 12.77
N SER A 4 -24.69 -43.03 11.71
CA SER A 4 -23.35 -42.86 11.13
C SER A 4 -22.41 -42.25 12.18
N THR A 5 -21.60 -43.08 12.82
CA THR A 5 -20.64 -42.65 13.85
C THR A 5 -19.42 -41.97 13.21
N ARG A 6 -18.84 -40.98 13.88
CA ARG A 6 -17.68 -40.16 13.45
C ARG A 6 -16.52 -40.99 12.87
N ARG A 7 -16.29 -42.21 13.35
CA ARG A 7 -15.27 -43.13 12.83
C ARG A 7 -15.53 -43.61 11.39
N THR A 8 -16.79 -43.76 10.99
CA THR A 8 -17.16 -44.18 9.63
C THR A 8 -16.95 -43.06 8.62
N PHE A 9 -17.10 -41.80 9.05
CA PHE A 9 -16.80 -40.63 8.22
C PHE A 9 -15.29 -40.49 7.96
N ILE A 10 -14.46 -40.64 8.99
CA ILE A 10 -13.00 -40.55 8.85
C ILE A 10 -12.44 -41.68 7.95
N LYS A 11 -12.97 -42.90 8.06
CA LYS A 11 -12.55 -44.02 7.19
C LYS A 11 -12.92 -43.82 5.72
N ARG A 12 -14.04 -43.14 5.42
CA ARG A 12 -14.41 -42.82 4.03
C ARG A 12 -13.65 -41.62 3.48
N ALA A 13 -13.30 -40.64 4.31
CA ALA A 13 -12.45 -39.52 3.92
C ALA A 13 -11.00 -39.95 3.59
N GLY A 14 -10.47 -40.95 4.30
CA GLY A 14 -9.11 -41.47 4.05
C GLY A 14 -8.93 -42.22 2.72
N LEU A 15 -10.01 -42.75 2.13
CA LEU A 15 -9.96 -43.50 0.86
C LEU A 15 -10.17 -42.61 -0.38
N ALA A 16 -10.50 -41.33 -0.21
CA ALA A 16 -10.61 -40.38 -1.33
C ALA A 16 -9.28 -39.69 -1.71
N ALA A 17 -8.20 -39.96 -0.97
CA ALA A 17 -6.90 -39.29 -1.15
C ALA A 17 -5.87 -40.10 -1.99
N ALA A 18 -6.27 -41.21 -2.62
CA ALA A 18 -5.36 -42.10 -3.34
C ALA A 18 -5.38 -41.96 -4.87
N SER A 19 -5.98 -40.90 -5.45
CA SER A 19 -6.01 -40.74 -6.92
C SER A 19 -5.78 -39.33 -7.47
N LEU A 20 -5.14 -38.43 -6.73
CA LEU A 20 -4.62 -37.17 -7.30
C LEU A 20 -3.17 -36.97 -6.87
N ALA A 21 -2.28 -37.76 -7.46
CA ALA A 21 -0.89 -37.36 -7.62
C ALA A 21 -0.85 -36.22 -8.66
N ALA A 22 -1.19 -35.01 -8.22
CA ALA A 22 -0.87 -33.78 -8.92
C ALA A 22 -0.16 -32.87 -7.91
N PRO A 23 1.17 -32.66 -8.04
CA PRO A 23 1.90 -31.75 -7.18
C PRO A 23 1.48 -30.33 -7.53
N GLY A 24 0.46 -29.80 -6.87
CA GLY A 24 -0.01 -28.44 -7.19
C GLY A 24 -1.10 -27.85 -6.31
N VAL A 25 -1.64 -28.58 -5.32
CA VAL A 25 -2.79 -28.08 -4.55
C VAL A 25 -2.38 -27.28 -3.29
N LEU A 26 -1.09 -27.32 -2.90
CA LEU A 26 -0.59 -26.52 -1.77
C LEU A 26 -0.19 -25.08 -2.13
N GLU A 27 -0.12 -24.72 -3.42
CA GLU A 27 0.26 -23.37 -3.90
C GLU A 27 -0.93 -22.41 -4.06
N ALA A 28 -2.16 -22.84 -3.76
CA ALA A 28 -3.36 -22.06 -4.05
C ALA A 28 -3.79 -21.06 -2.95
N CYS A 29 -3.06 -20.95 -1.83
CA CYS A 29 -3.38 -20.00 -0.76
C CYS A 29 -2.41 -18.80 -0.65
N GLY A 30 -1.41 -18.69 -1.53
CA GLY A 30 -0.40 -17.63 -1.46
C GLY A 30 -0.38 -16.62 -2.62
N SER A 31 -1.18 -16.82 -3.67
CA SER A 31 -0.97 -16.18 -4.97
C SER A 31 -2.20 -15.42 -5.49
N THR A 32 -2.43 -14.21 -4.95
CA THR A 32 -3.22 -13.16 -5.62
C THR A 32 -2.32 -12.09 -6.28
N THR A 33 -1.05 -12.38 -6.52
CA THR A 33 -0.13 -11.48 -7.26
C THR A 33 0.21 -12.10 -8.62
N PRO A 34 0.10 -11.36 -9.75
CA PRO A 34 0.42 -11.89 -11.07
C PRO A 34 1.87 -12.39 -11.17
N GLN A 35 2.01 -13.63 -11.61
CA GLN A 35 3.27 -14.35 -11.80
C GLN A 35 3.99 -13.83 -13.06
N VAL A 36 5.08 -13.08 -12.90
CA VAL A 36 6.07 -12.89 -13.98
C VAL A 36 6.94 -14.14 -14.04
N SER A 37 7.14 -14.62 -15.27
CA SER A 37 7.62 -15.94 -15.64
C SER A 37 8.92 -16.39 -14.95
N SER A 38 8.90 -17.69 -14.64
CA SER A 38 9.95 -18.56 -14.11
C SER A 38 11.33 -18.39 -14.77
N ALA A 39 12.35 -18.17 -13.94
CA ALA A 39 13.71 -18.63 -14.20
C ALA A 39 14.18 -19.49 -13.03
N THR A 40 14.77 -20.62 -13.41
CA THR A 40 15.30 -21.75 -12.65
C THR A 40 16.03 -21.38 -11.34
N ALA A 41 15.79 -22.16 -10.30
CA ALA A 41 16.44 -22.04 -9.00
C ALA A 41 17.97 -22.21 -9.08
N SER A 42 18.71 -21.15 -8.74
CA SER A 42 19.87 -21.19 -7.84
C SER A 42 20.45 -19.77 -7.70
N SER A 43 20.21 -19.12 -6.57
CA SER A 43 21.13 -18.18 -5.95
C SER A 43 20.54 -17.71 -4.61
N SER A 44 21.43 -17.44 -3.68
CA SER A 44 21.30 -16.84 -2.35
C SER A 44 20.66 -15.43 -2.36
N LYS A 45 19.55 -15.26 -3.09
CA LYS A 45 18.90 -13.97 -3.30
C LYS A 45 17.69 -13.86 -2.38
N ALA A 46 17.68 -12.83 -1.53
CA ALA A 46 16.55 -12.56 -0.66
C ALA A 46 15.26 -12.42 -1.46
N PRO A 47 14.12 -12.88 -0.92
CA PRO A 47 12.81 -12.54 -1.46
C PRO A 47 12.70 -11.05 -1.80
N VAL A 48 12.30 -10.79 -3.04
CA VAL A 48 12.00 -9.45 -3.56
C VAL A 48 10.49 -9.34 -3.75
N GLY A 49 9.95 -8.14 -3.52
CA GLY A 49 8.55 -7.82 -3.78
C GLY A 49 8.28 -7.56 -5.26
N PRO A 50 7.05 -7.13 -5.58
CA PRO A 50 6.69 -6.66 -6.92
C PRO A 50 7.71 -5.65 -7.44
N GLY A 51 8.06 -5.74 -8.74
CA GLY A 51 9.06 -4.84 -9.34
C GLY A 51 10.51 -5.09 -8.91
N GLY A 52 10.81 -6.21 -8.23
CA GLY A 52 12.18 -6.53 -7.80
C GLY A 52 12.66 -5.73 -6.59
N LEU A 53 11.76 -5.03 -5.89
CA LEU A 53 12.04 -4.28 -4.68
C LEU A 53 12.51 -5.22 -3.57
N ALA A 54 13.72 -4.99 -3.03
CA ALA A 54 14.21 -5.75 -1.90
C ALA A 54 13.32 -5.51 -0.68
N LEU A 55 12.85 -6.57 -0.04
CA LEU A 55 11.97 -6.47 1.13
C LEU A 55 12.79 -6.35 2.41
N ALA A 56 12.51 -5.31 3.19
CA ALA A 56 13.10 -5.11 4.50
C ALA A 56 12.67 -6.21 5.47
N ARG A 57 13.61 -6.69 6.29
CA ARG A 57 13.34 -7.60 7.41
C ARG A 57 14.18 -7.21 8.63
N PRO A 58 13.78 -7.60 9.85
CA PRO A 58 14.55 -7.30 11.05
C PRO A 58 16.01 -7.79 11.00
N ASP A 59 16.27 -8.93 10.36
CA ASP A 59 17.58 -9.54 10.17
C ASP A 59 18.33 -9.05 8.93
N ARG A 60 17.65 -8.31 8.05
CA ARG A 60 18.21 -7.79 6.80
C ARG A 60 17.56 -6.44 6.44
N PRO A 61 18.04 -5.33 7.03
CA PRO A 61 17.61 -4.01 6.61
C PRO A 61 18.00 -3.80 5.15
N VAL A 62 17.14 -3.14 4.39
CA VAL A 62 17.38 -2.79 2.99
C VAL A 62 17.15 -1.30 2.82
N THR A 63 17.99 -0.66 2.02
CA THR A 63 17.77 0.72 1.59
C THR A 63 16.95 0.66 0.31
N LEU A 64 15.78 1.29 0.31
CA LEU A 64 14.97 1.39 -0.90
C LEU A 64 15.66 2.34 -1.88
N PRO A 65 15.74 1.98 -3.18
CA PRO A 65 16.33 2.86 -4.18
C PRO A 65 15.46 4.12 -4.32
N ILE A 66 16.09 5.28 -4.21
CA ILE A 66 15.46 6.55 -4.59
C ILE A 66 15.53 6.64 -6.12
N TYR A 67 14.38 6.70 -6.78
CA TYR A 67 14.32 6.80 -8.23
C TYR A 67 14.93 8.12 -8.72
N ALA A 68 15.52 8.12 -9.92
CA ALA A 68 16.28 9.27 -10.45
C ALA A 68 15.42 10.55 -10.62
N ASP A 69 14.12 10.36 -10.79
CA ASP A 69 13.05 11.36 -10.88
C ASP A 69 12.57 11.89 -9.52
N ASN A 70 12.91 11.24 -8.40
CA ASN A 70 12.52 11.66 -7.05
C ASN A 70 13.73 12.07 -6.21
N LYS A 71 14.48 13.09 -6.66
CA LYS A 71 15.66 13.56 -5.93
C LYS A 71 15.26 14.24 -4.61
N PRO A 72 15.97 13.97 -3.50
CA PRO A 72 15.74 14.68 -2.25
C PRO A 72 15.86 16.20 -2.43
N ILE A 73 14.94 16.94 -1.84
CA ILE A 73 15.01 18.40 -1.79
C ILE A 73 16.17 18.79 -0.85
N ALA A 74 17.00 19.75 -1.27
CA ALA A 74 18.11 20.21 -0.46
C ALA A 74 17.62 20.85 0.86
N SER A 75 18.33 20.57 1.95
CA SER A 75 18.01 21.17 3.24
C SER A 75 18.31 22.67 3.27
N GLY A 76 17.58 23.43 4.10
CA GLY A 76 17.83 24.85 4.34
C GLY A 76 17.31 25.80 3.25
N LEU A 77 16.53 25.30 2.30
CA LEU A 77 15.86 26.16 1.32
C LEU A 77 14.77 27.02 1.98
N PRO A 78 14.56 28.26 1.52
CA PRO A 78 13.44 29.07 1.98
C PRO A 78 12.11 28.43 1.57
N PRO A 79 11.02 28.65 2.32
CA PRO A 79 9.68 28.22 1.91
C PRO A 79 9.32 28.76 0.52
N GLU A 80 8.70 27.91 -0.29
CA GLU A 80 8.21 28.31 -1.62
C GLU A 80 7.12 29.37 -1.49
N LYS A 81 7.01 30.27 -2.48
CA LYS A 81 6.02 31.37 -2.45
C LYS A 81 4.57 30.89 -2.55
N GLY A 82 4.36 29.62 -2.88
CA GLY A 82 3.07 28.98 -2.93
C GLY A 82 2.31 29.21 -4.24
N PRO A 83 1.01 28.86 -4.27
CA PRO A 83 0.22 28.43 -3.11
C PRO A 83 0.55 27.02 -2.62
N LEU A 84 0.58 26.82 -1.30
CA LEU A 84 0.57 25.50 -0.66
C LEU A 84 -0.79 24.84 -0.90
N GLN A 85 -0.81 23.70 -1.58
CA GLN A 85 -2.01 22.94 -1.87
C GLN A 85 -2.27 21.94 -0.74
N PHE A 86 -3.30 22.21 0.07
CA PHE A 86 -3.66 21.40 1.23
C PHE A 86 -4.96 20.63 0.97
N TYR A 87 -4.89 19.30 0.96
CA TYR A 87 -6.04 18.43 0.73
C TYR A 87 -6.47 17.74 2.02
N ASN A 88 -7.62 18.15 2.57
CA ASN A 88 -8.07 17.74 3.89
C ASN A 88 -9.58 17.50 3.94
N TRP A 89 -10.07 16.91 5.03
CA TRP A 89 -11.49 16.75 5.31
C TRP A 89 -12.20 18.10 5.40
N ASP A 90 -13.46 18.12 4.96
CA ASP A 90 -14.31 19.28 5.13
C ASP A 90 -14.47 19.66 6.62
N ALA A 91 -14.47 20.97 6.90
CA ALA A 91 -14.55 21.54 8.25
C ALA A 91 -13.50 21.03 9.27
N TYR A 92 -12.36 20.47 8.84
CA TYR A 92 -11.37 19.85 9.74
C TYR A 92 -10.12 20.71 10.02
N ILE A 93 -10.14 21.98 9.62
CA ILE A 93 -9.09 22.95 9.97
C ILE A 93 -9.68 24.32 10.28
N ASN A 94 -9.18 24.95 11.35
CA ASN A 94 -9.60 26.30 11.72
C ASN A 94 -8.97 27.33 10.75
N THR A 95 -9.82 28.15 10.12
CA THR A 95 -9.38 29.21 9.19
C THR A 95 -8.42 30.23 9.80
N ASP A 96 -8.48 30.47 11.12
CA ASP A 96 -7.57 31.40 11.79
C ASP A 96 -6.14 30.83 11.89
N VAL A 97 -6.00 29.51 12.01
CA VAL A 97 -4.70 28.83 11.96
C VAL A 97 -4.10 28.96 10.56
N VAL A 98 -4.92 28.80 9.53
CA VAL A 98 -4.50 28.97 8.14
C VAL A 98 -4.02 30.40 7.89
N LYS A 99 -4.80 31.41 8.30
CA LYS A 99 -4.41 32.82 8.17
C LYS A 99 -3.13 33.17 8.94
N ALA A 100 -2.98 32.62 10.15
CA ALA A 100 -1.76 32.81 10.94
C ALA A 100 -0.54 32.19 10.25
N PHE A 101 -0.69 31.02 9.65
CA PHE A 101 0.35 30.37 8.84
C PHE A 101 0.71 31.20 7.60
N GLU A 102 -0.29 31.66 6.83
CA GLU A 102 -0.07 32.52 5.67
C GLU A 102 0.72 33.77 6.05
N LYS A 103 0.35 34.43 7.15
CA LYS A 103 1.04 35.65 7.64
C LYS A 103 2.47 35.37 8.09
N LYS A 104 2.71 34.26 8.79
CA LYS A 104 4.03 33.93 9.34
C LYS A 104 5.04 33.60 8.25
N TYR A 105 4.61 32.88 7.21
CA TYR A 105 5.50 32.39 6.17
C TYR A 105 5.40 33.17 4.84
N GLY A 106 4.43 34.09 4.72
CA GLY A 106 4.24 34.88 3.51
C GLY A 106 3.76 34.06 2.32
N VAL A 107 3.10 32.93 2.57
CA VAL A 107 2.61 31.99 1.55
C VAL A 107 1.09 31.98 1.51
N LYS A 108 0.52 31.60 0.37
CA LYS A 108 -0.92 31.34 0.26
C LYS A 108 -1.23 29.87 0.46
N VAL A 109 -2.33 29.55 1.13
CA VAL A 109 -2.80 28.17 1.31
C VAL A 109 -4.10 28.00 0.53
N GLN A 110 -4.11 27.03 -0.38
CA GLN A 110 -5.29 26.61 -1.12
C GLN A 110 -5.79 25.30 -0.53
N ILE A 111 -7.01 25.32 -0.01
CA ILE A 111 -7.60 24.15 0.65
C ILE A 111 -8.59 23.49 -0.30
N SER A 112 -8.28 22.28 -0.71
CA SER A 112 -9.24 21.37 -1.34
C SER A 112 -9.84 20.47 -0.25
N THR A 113 -11.14 20.19 -0.34
CA THR A 113 -11.83 19.34 0.64
C THR A 113 -12.44 18.09 0.04
N PHE A 114 -12.66 17.10 0.91
CA PHE A 114 -13.36 15.86 0.61
C PHE A 114 -14.20 15.41 1.80
N THR A 115 -15.18 14.55 1.53
CA THR A 115 -16.13 14.07 2.55
C THR A 115 -16.00 12.58 2.85
N THR A 116 -15.36 11.82 1.96
CA THR A 116 -15.08 10.39 2.12
C THR A 116 -13.69 10.05 1.58
N ILE A 117 -13.05 9.02 2.13
CA ILE A 117 -11.72 8.59 1.65
C ILE A 117 -11.76 8.08 0.20
N ASP A 118 -12.85 7.40 -0.18
CA ASP A 118 -13.02 6.87 -1.54
C ASP A 118 -13.08 8.00 -2.59
N GLU A 119 -13.80 9.08 -2.26
CA GLU A 119 -13.81 10.30 -3.08
C GLU A 119 -12.40 10.89 -3.20
N ALA A 120 -11.66 10.94 -2.09
CA ALA A 120 -10.31 11.48 -2.07
C ALA A 120 -9.36 10.66 -2.94
N VAL A 121 -9.35 9.34 -2.77
CA VAL A 121 -8.51 8.43 -3.54
C VAL A 121 -8.88 8.46 -5.02
N ALA A 122 -10.17 8.56 -5.37
CA ALA A 122 -10.61 8.69 -6.75
C ALA A 122 -10.10 9.99 -7.40
N LYS A 123 -10.15 11.13 -6.68
CA LYS A 123 -9.62 12.41 -7.16
C LYS A 123 -8.10 12.39 -7.32
N ILE A 124 -7.38 11.77 -6.39
CA ILE A 124 -5.93 11.60 -6.46
C ILE A 124 -5.57 10.72 -7.67
N SER A 125 -6.23 9.56 -7.82
CA SER A 125 -5.93 8.59 -8.87
C SER A 125 -6.23 9.11 -10.28
N SER A 126 -7.25 9.96 -10.42
CA SER A 126 -7.60 10.59 -11.69
C SER A 126 -6.78 11.85 -12.00
N GLY A 127 -6.00 12.36 -11.04
CA GLY A 127 -5.30 13.65 -11.15
C GLY A 127 -6.23 14.87 -11.09
N ALA A 128 -7.48 14.69 -10.64
CA ALA A 128 -8.47 15.76 -10.53
C ALA A 128 -8.19 16.73 -9.36
N VAL A 129 -7.26 16.39 -8.47
CA VAL A 129 -6.80 17.25 -7.38
C VAL A 129 -5.27 17.33 -7.39
N GLN A 130 -4.76 18.54 -7.25
CA GLN A 130 -3.34 18.81 -7.00
C GLN A 130 -3.19 19.09 -5.50
N PHE A 131 -2.21 18.46 -4.85
CA PHE A 131 -1.97 18.61 -3.42
C PHE A 131 -0.49 18.44 -3.11
N ASP A 132 0.00 19.19 -2.12
CA ASP A 132 1.33 19.04 -1.53
C ASP A 132 1.24 18.23 -0.23
N VAL A 133 0.15 18.42 0.52
CA VAL A 133 -0.13 17.73 1.77
C VAL A 133 -1.52 17.14 1.72
N PHE A 134 -1.63 15.85 1.98
CA PHE A 134 -2.88 15.10 2.07
C PHE A 134 -3.04 14.49 3.46
N VAL A 135 -4.27 14.53 4.00
CA VAL A 135 -4.60 14.01 5.33
C VAL A 135 -5.48 12.76 5.20
N PRO A 136 -4.88 11.54 5.13
CA PRO A 136 -5.64 10.30 5.13
C PRO A 136 -6.23 9.99 6.51
N GLU A 137 -7.16 9.03 6.55
CA GLU A 137 -7.57 8.37 7.79
C GLU A 137 -6.58 7.26 8.21
N LEU A 138 -6.51 6.97 9.50
CA LEU A 138 -5.82 5.80 10.04
C LEU A 138 -6.80 4.62 10.02
N VAL A 139 -6.50 3.62 9.20
CA VAL A 139 -7.08 2.27 9.28
C VAL A 139 -6.31 1.41 10.26
#